data_AF-A0A6C0J6D3-F1
#
_entry.id   AF-A0A6C0J6D3-F1
#
_cell.length_a   1.000
_cell.length_b   1.000
_cell.length_c   1.000
_cell.angle_alpha   90.00
_cell.angle_beta   90.00
_cell.angle_gamma   90.00
#
_symmetry.space_group_name_H-M   'P 1'
#
loop_
_entity.id
_entity.type
_entity.pdbx_description
1 polymer ?
#
loop_
_entity_poly.entity_id
_entity_poly.type
_entity_poly.pdbx_seq_one_letter_code
_entity_poly.pdbx_strand_id
1 'polypeptide(L)'
;MKLIILILIIPLLFLINIIYNRMESFNNNKRGTCKCIDYSKKNNNLYIKQKKTKKEITDIKCEKNVKKGSDFCPKHQDCKKFLKKFTNGSESKYDEIAWGKPYTISSHNCYTYFLDDIMKSLRKKCENICKKHNKDNCPTKTSQCRKLIPQPGDISLLNKEGNLNNKTFNYTCDEMEKKIMDDNPIIYKEQLTKKCKKGYYKGSMVADPGNTFHFYRQNKDGTWSHKPGTLPITQLDADDLPIYTPFTANKDYSTPGDDDPINYTDFCGYYCIPTNSTAKTNAN
;
A
#
# COMPACT_ATOMS: atom_id res chain seq x y z
N MET A 1 -62.12 26.53 -14.68
CA MET A 1 -61.35 25.28 -14.86
C MET A 1 -59.92 25.53 -14.39
N LYS A 2 -59.56 25.17 -13.15
CA LYS A 2 -58.21 25.38 -12.61
C LYS A 2 -57.41 24.07 -12.77
N LEU A 3 -56.35 24.14 -13.56
CA LEU A 3 -55.43 23.05 -13.85
C LEU A 3 -54.52 22.83 -12.62
N ILE A 4 -54.65 21.69 -11.94
CA ILE A 4 -53.76 21.29 -10.84
C ILE A 4 -52.60 20.51 -11.47
N ILE A 5 -51.41 21.10 -11.49
CA ILE A 5 -50.17 20.41 -11.86
C ILE A 5 -49.73 19.61 -10.63
N LEU A 6 -49.84 18.28 -10.73
CA LEU A 6 -49.32 17.35 -9.72
C LEU A 6 -47.79 17.26 -9.89
N ILE A 7 -47.05 18.07 -9.15
CA ILE A 7 -45.60 17.94 -9.05
C ILE A 7 -45.32 16.70 -8.18
N LEU A 8 -44.80 15.64 -8.79
CA LEU A 8 -44.25 14.48 -8.10
C LEU A 8 -43.03 14.93 -7.28
N ILE A 9 -43.26 15.31 -6.02
CA ILE A 9 -42.20 15.56 -5.05
C ILE A 9 -41.64 14.19 -4.65
N ILE A 10 -40.56 13.77 -5.30
CA ILE A 10 -39.76 12.65 -4.83
C ILE A 10 -39.21 13.05 -3.45
N PRO A 11 -39.44 12.27 -2.38
CA PRO A 11 -39.00 12.64 -1.04
C PRO A 11 -37.49 12.84 -1.03
N LEU A 12 -37.01 13.92 -0.39
CA LEU A 12 -35.57 14.20 -0.22
C LEU A 12 -34.83 12.99 0.37
N LEU A 13 -35.50 12.21 1.24
CA LEU A 13 -35.03 10.93 1.78
C LEU A 13 -34.76 9.86 0.72
N PHE A 14 -35.53 9.81 -0.37
CA PHE A 14 -35.35 8.86 -1.48
C PHE A 14 -34.14 9.26 -2.35
N LEU A 15 -33.93 10.55 -2.57
CA LEU A 15 -32.73 11.08 -3.23
C LEU A 15 -31.47 10.89 -2.37
N ILE A 16 -31.56 11.10 -1.05
CA ILE A 16 -30.48 10.80 -0.10
C ILE A 16 -30.18 9.29 -0.10
N ASN A 17 -31.18 8.41 -0.09
CA ASN A 17 -30.96 6.97 -0.17
C ASN A 17 -30.35 6.55 -1.51
N ILE A 18 -30.74 7.16 -2.62
CA ILE A 18 -30.13 6.89 -3.93
C ILE A 18 -28.69 7.39 -3.97
N ILE A 19 -28.38 8.57 -3.41
CA ILE A 19 -27.02 9.11 -3.32
C ILE A 19 -26.17 8.28 -2.36
N TYR A 20 -26.69 7.87 -1.20
CA TYR A 20 -26.01 7.03 -0.22
C TYR A 20 -25.72 5.63 -0.79
N ASN A 21 -26.70 5.00 -1.44
CA ASN A 21 -26.50 3.72 -2.13
C ASN A 21 -25.59 3.84 -3.38
N ARG A 22 -25.53 5.01 -4.03
CA ARG A 22 -24.62 5.29 -5.15
C ARG A 22 -23.20 5.68 -4.68
N MET A 23 -23.04 6.12 -3.43
CA MET A 23 -21.75 6.29 -2.76
C MET A 23 -21.20 4.97 -2.20
N GLU A 24 -22.07 4.02 -1.81
CA GLU A 24 -21.64 2.65 -1.51
C GLU A 24 -21.11 1.90 -2.74
N SER A 25 -21.48 2.33 -3.96
CA SER A 25 -21.19 1.58 -5.19
C SER A 25 -19.80 1.76 -5.80
N PHE A 26 -18.82 2.34 -5.08
CA PHE A 26 -17.47 2.58 -5.62
C PHE A 26 -16.32 2.14 -4.72
N ASN A 27 -16.53 1.20 -3.81
CA ASN A 27 -15.40 0.52 -3.17
C ASN A 27 -15.62 -0.98 -3.07
N ASN A 28 -15.38 -1.66 -4.19
CA ASN A 28 -15.43 -3.13 -4.33
C ASN A 28 -14.52 -3.88 -3.35
N ASN A 29 -13.71 -3.16 -2.55
CA ASN A 29 -12.75 -3.71 -1.59
C ASN A 29 -13.23 -3.81 -0.14
N LYS A 30 -14.44 -3.36 0.19
CA LYS A 30 -15.02 -3.41 1.56
C LYS A 30 -15.36 -4.84 2.03
N ARG A 31 -15.58 -4.99 3.34
CA ARG A 31 -16.02 -6.24 4.00
C ARG A 31 -17.20 -6.90 3.26
N GLY A 32 -17.24 -8.24 3.26
CA GLY A 32 -18.32 -9.04 2.67
C GLY A 32 -18.02 -9.59 1.26
N THR A 33 -17.02 -9.04 0.55
CA THR A 33 -16.56 -9.55 -0.75
C THR A 33 -15.24 -10.33 -0.62
N CYS A 34 -15.04 -11.32 -1.49
CA CYS A 34 -13.84 -12.16 -1.50
C CYS A 34 -12.55 -11.32 -1.58
N LYS A 35 -11.66 -11.44 -0.60
CA LYS A 35 -10.39 -10.69 -0.56
C LYS A 35 -9.29 -11.29 -1.45
N CYS A 36 -9.64 -12.18 -2.38
CA CYS A 36 -8.70 -12.80 -3.33
C CYS A 36 -8.86 -12.26 -4.75
N ILE A 37 -7.79 -12.37 -5.55
CA ILE A 37 -7.90 -12.22 -7.01
C ILE A 37 -8.76 -13.34 -7.60
N ASP A 38 -9.45 -13.07 -8.70
CA ASP A 38 -10.28 -14.07 -9.36
C ASP A 38 -9.44 -15.02 -10.21
N TYR A 39 -8.93 -16.08 -9.57
CA TYR A 39 -8.28 -17.18 -10.27
C TYR A 39 -9.21 -18.39 -10.40
N SER A 40 -8.88 -19.29 -11.32
CA SER A 40 -9.52 -20.59 -11.51
C SER A 40 -8.47 -21.68 -11.75
N LYS A 41 -8.85 -22.94 -11.54
CA LYS A 41 -8.01 -24.11 -11.78
C LYS A 41 -8.66 -24.96 -12.87
N LYS A 42 -7.90 -25.34 -13.89
CA LYS A 42 -8.32 -26.30 -14.91
C LYS A 42 -7.14 -27.21 -15.26
N ASN A 43 -7.31 -28.52 -15.12
CA ASN A 43 -6.28 -29.53 -15.41
C ASN A 43 -4.93 -29.21 -14.75
N ASN A 44 -4.92 -28.95 -13.44
CA ASN A 44 -3.77 -28.48 -12.63
C ASN A 44 -3.16 -27.13 -13.02
N ASN A 45 -3.59 -26.48 -14.10
CA ASN A 45 -3.18 -25.14 -14.48
C ASN A 45 -3.98 -24.07 -13.75
N LEU A 46 -3.31 -22.98 -13.38
CA LEU A 46 -3.90 -21.81 -12.76
C LEU A 46 -4.15 -20.73 -13.81
N TYR A 47 -5.36 -20.19 -13.83
CA TYR A 47 -5.76 -19.10 -14.71
C TYR A 47 -6.21 -17.93 -13.87
N ILE A 48 -5.61 -16.76 -14.07
CA ILE A 48 -5.96 -15.54 -13.35
C ILE A 48 -6.76 -14.65 -14.29
N LYS A 49 -7.89 -14.15 -13.81
CA LYS A 49 -8.67 -13.15 -14.54
C LYS A 49 -7.91 -11.82 -14.45
N GLN A 50 -7.53 -11.28 -15.61
CA GLN A 50 -6.80 -10.03 -15.72
C GLN A 50 -7.50 -9.10 -16.70
N LYS A 51 -7.43 -7.80 -16.45
CA LYS A 51 -7.80 -6.76 -17.40
C LYS A 51 -6.53 -6.28 -18.10
N LYS A 52 -6.53 -6.33 -19.42
CA LYS A 52 -5.43 -5.80 -20.23
C LYS A 52 -5.89 -4.51 -20.91
N THR A 53 -5.16 -3.43 -20.68
CA THR A 53 -5.28 -2.18 -21.42
C THR A 53 -4.07 -2.02 -22.35
N LYS A 54 -4.04 -0.92 -23.13
CA LYS A 54 -2.85 -0.58 -23.93
C LYS A 54 -1.63 -0.27 -23.04
N LYS A 55 -1.84 0.14 -21.79
CA LYS A 55 -0.79 0.58 -20.87
C LYS A 55 -0.38 -0.49 -19.85
N GLU A 56 -1.31 -1.34 -19.43
CA GLU A 56 -1.08 -2.21 -18.27
C GLU A 56 -1.89 -3.52 -18.30
N ILE A 57 -1.40 -4.50 -17.52
CA ILE A 57 -2.13 -5.71 -17.17
C ILE A 57 -2.40 -5.65 -15.67
N THR A 58 -3.67 -5.64 -15.29
CA THR A 58 -4.10 -5.60 -13.89
C THR A 58 -4.86 -6.87 -13.54
N ASP A 59 -4.58 -7.43 -12.38
CA ASP A 59 -5.36 -8.56 -11.86
C ASP A 59 -6.80 -8.10 -11.58
N ILE A 60 -7.78 -9.00 -11.63
CA ILE A 60 -9.17 -8.68 -11.28
C ILE A 60 -9.49 -9.29 -9.91
N LYS A 61 -10.10 -8.49 -9.03
CA LYS A 61 -10.61 -8.97 -7.75
C LYS A 61 -11.82 -9.89 -7.96
N CYS A 62 -11.96 -10.92 -7.13
CA CYS A 62 -13.20 -11.68 -7.09
C CYS A 62 -14.33 -10.90 -6.42
N GLU A 63 -15.42 -10.68 -7.16
CA GLU A 63 -16.61 -9.95 -6.68
C GLU A 63 -17.61 -10.85 -5.92
N LYS A 64 -17.33 -12.14 -5.77
CA LYS A 64 -18.23 -13.06 -5.07
C LYS A 64 -18.23 -12.80 -3.56
N ASN A 65 -19.40 -12.97 -2.93
CA ASN A 65 -19.56 -12.87 -1.49
C ASN A 65 -18.71 -13.90 -0.74
N VAL A 66 -18.22 -13.51 0.44
CA VAL A 66 -17.46 -14.39 1.32
C VAL A 66 -18.32 -15.52 1.89
N LYS A 67 -17.69 -16.66 2.18
CA LYS A 67 -18.29 -17.70 3.01
C LYS A 67 -18.29 -17.21 4.46
N LYS A 68 -19.36 -17.49 5.23
CA LYS A 68 -19.42 -17.15 6.67
C LYS A 68 -18.17 -17.64 7.41
N GLY A 69 -17.51 -16.75 8.17
CA GLY A 69 -16.28 -17.04 8.91
C GLY A 69 -15.00 -17.12 8.06
N SER A 70 -15.04 -16.62 6.82
CA SER A 70 -13.91 -16.59 5.89
C SER A 70 -13.79 -15.22 5.24
N ASP A 71 -12.57 -14.86 4.83
CA ASP A 71 -12.31 -13.67 4.00
C ASP A 71 -12.49 -13.96 2.49
N PHE A 72 -12.84 -15.20 2.13
CA PHE A 72 -12.90 -15.66 0.75
C PHE A 72 -14.27 -16.20 0.38
N CYS A 73 -14.61 -16.16 -0.91
CA CYS A 73 -15.79 -16.85 -1.43
C CYS A 73 -15.58 -18.38 -1.47
N PRO A 74 -16.62 -19.19 -1.69
CA PRO A 74 -16.50 -20.65 -1.76
C PRO A 74 -15.46 -21.17 -2.78
N LYS A 75 -15.22 -20.43 -3.88
CA LYS A 75 -14.24 -20.80 -4.93
C LYS A 75 -12.78 -20.54 -4.51
N HIS A 76 -12.52 -19.60 -3.61
CA HIS A 76 -11.17 -19.10 -3.31
C HIS A 76 -10.72 -19.37 -1.88
N GLN A 77 -11.28 -20.39 -1.22
CA GLN A 77 -10.93 -20.75 0.16
C GLN A 77 -9.44 -21.05 0.36
N ASP A 78 -8.72 -21.45 -0.68
CA ASP A 78 -7.29 -21.72 -0.67
C ASP A 78 -6.43 -20.55 -1.17
N CYS A 79 -6.96 -19.32 -1.21
CA CYS A 79 -6.24 -18.13 -1.68
C CYS A 79 -4.87 -17.95 -1.00
N LYS A 80 -4.76 -18.13 0.33
CA LYS A 80 -3.48 -18.08 1.05
C LYS A 80 -2.45 -19.06 0.45
N LYS A 81 -2.86 -20.30 0.22
CA LYS A 81 -2.00 -21.34 -0.40
C LYS A 81 -1.64 -20.98 -1.84
N PHE A 82 -2.58 -20.39 -2.59
CA PHE A 82 -2.34 -19.91 -3.94
C PHE A 82 -1.29 -18.78 -3.96
N LEU A 83 -1.45 -17.74 -3.14
CA LEU A 83 -0.54 -16.59 -3.07
C LEU A 83 0.87 -16.98 -2.62
N LYS A 84 0.98 -17.91 -1.66
CA LYS A 84 2.26 -18.46 -1.21
C LYS A 84 3.07 -19.11 -2.33
N LYS A 85 2.46 -19.55 -3.43
CA LYS A 85 3.20 -20.11 -4.59
C LYS A 85 4.08 -19.08 -5.28
N PHE A 86 3.85 -17.79 -5.07
CA PHE A 86 4.56 -16.71 -5.74
C PHE A 86 5.60 -16.01 -4.86
N THR A 87 5.89 -16.61 -3.70
CA THR A 87 7.07 -16.30 -2.91
C THR A 87 8.26 -17.14 -3.38
N ASN A 88 9.47 -16.70 -3.07
CA ASN A 88 10.70 -17.44 -3.41
C ASN A 88 11.59 -17.73 -2.20
N GLY A 89 11.19 -17.31 -0.99
CA GLY A 89 11.92 -17.51 0.25
C GLY A 89 12.88 -16.36 0.60
N SER A 90 13.06 -15.38 -0.29
CA SER A 90 13.89 -14.19 -0.05
C SER A 90 13.13 -13.09 0.69
N GLU A 91 11.82 -13.24 0.95
CA GLU A 91 11.00 -12.25 1.63
C GLU A 91 11.54 -11.98 3.05
N SER A 92 11.68 -10.71 3.42
CA SER A 92 12.14 -10.32 4.75
C SER A 92 11.20 -10.80 5.85
N LYS A 93 11.75 -11.02 7.04
CA LYS A 93 10.93 -11.35 8.22
C LYS A 93 10.04 -10.16 8.57
N TYR A 94 8.78 -10.42 8.90
CA TYR A 94 7.94 -9.46 9.60
C TYR A 94 8.47 -9.30 11.04
N ASP A 95 9.22 -8.22 11.28
CA ASP A 95 10.00 -8.01 12.50
C ASP A 95 9.52 -6.75 13.24
N GLU A 96 8.48 -6.91 14.04
CA GLU A 96 7.90 -5.82 14.84
C GLU A 96 8.88 -5.27 15.87
N ILE A 97 9.82 -6.09 16.34
CA ILE A 97 10.84 -5.67 17.31
C ILE A 97 11.80 -4.70 16.63
N ALA A 98 12.32 -5.04 15.45
CA ALA A 98 13.25 -4.18 14.72
C ALA A 98 12.59 -2.87 14.25
N TRP A 99 11.37 -2.96 13.71
CA TRP A 99 10.62 -1.80 13.20
C TRP A 99 9.92 -0.97 14.28
N GLY A 100 9.73 -1.54 15.46
CA GLY A 100 9.15 -0.89 16.64
C GLY A 100 10.17 -0.23 17.57
N LYS A 101 11.48 -0.31 17.27
CA LYS A 101 12.51 0.36 18.08
C LYS A 101 12.27 1.88 18.15
N PRO A 102 12.64 2.53 19.27
CA PRO A 102 12.65 3.98 19.37
C PRO A 102 13.36 4.60 18.18
N TYR A 103 12.85 5.76 17.75
CA TYR A 103 13.31 6.50 16.58
C TYR A 103 13.07 5.81 15.23
N THR A 104 13.22 4.48 15.10
CA THR A 104 12.81 3.75 13.88
C THR A 104 11.33 3.97 13.60
N ILE A 105 10.48 3.83 14.63
CA ILE A 105 9.04 4.06 14.46
C ILE A 105 8.72 5.47 13.95
N SER A 106 9.51 6.47 14.35
CA SER A 106 9.27 7.90 14.09
C SER A 106 9.98 8.48 12.87
N SER A 107 11.10 7.88 12.44
CA SER A 107 11.89 8.39 11.31
C SER A 107 11.72 7.59 10.03
N HIS A 108 11.27 6.34 10.12
CA HIS A 108 11.05 5.46 8.97
C HIS A 108 9.57 5.44 8.60
N ASN A 109 9.25 5.16 7.33
CA ASN A 109 7.90 5.14 6.78
C ASN A 109 7.65 3.92 5.87
N CYS A 110 6.53 3.93 5.14
CA CYS A 110 6.17 2.91 4.16
C CYS A 110 7.24 2.67 3.09
N TYR A 111 7.92 3.71 2.59
CA TYR A 111 8.96 3.57 1.56
C TYR A 111 10.17 2.81 2.09
N THR A 112 10.70 3.20 3.24
CA THR A 112 11.79 2.45 3.88
C THR A 112 11.38 1.02 4.24
N TYR A 113 10.12 0.79 4.64
CA TYR A 113 9.62 -0.56 4.93
C TYR A 113 9.56 -1.44 3.69
N PHE A 114 9.10 -0.87 2.58
CA PHE A 114 9.09 -1.49 1.26
C PHE A 114 10.49 -1.90 0.78
N LEU A 115 11.51 -1.09 1.08
CA LEU A 115 12.92 -1.39 0.80
C LEU A 115 13.62 -2.24 1.90
N ASP A 116 12.94 -2.51 3.02
CA ASP A 116 13.51 -3.15 4.21
C ASP A 116 14.71 -2.38 4.83
N ASP A 117 14.74 -1.06 4.66
CA ASP A 117 15.87 -0.20 5.02
C ASP A 117 15.74 0.41 6.42
N ILE A 118 16.27 -0.26 7.44
CA ILE A 118 16.40 0.32 8.79
C ILE A 118 17.73 1.09 8.94
N MET A 119 17.74 2.32 8.44
CA MET A 119 18.89 3.22 8.44
C MET A 119 19.33 3.64 9.86
N LYS A 120 20.57 3.30 10.24
CA LYS A 120 21.17 3.71 11.54
C LYS A 120 21.42 5.22 11.63
N SER A 121 21.84 5.84 10.53
CA SER A 121 22.09 7.29 10.44
C SER A 121 20.82 8.08 10.74
N LEU A 122 19.69 7.65 10.19
CA LEU A 122 18.40 8.31 10.38
C LEU A 122 17.92 8.24 11.83
N ARG A 123 18.05 7.07 12.46
CA ARG A 123 17.79 6.91 13.90
C ARG A 123 18.63 7.87 14.75
N LYS A 124 19.94 7.95 14.50
CA LYS A 124 20.84 8.85 15.23
C LYS A 124 20.47 10.32 15.03
N LYS A 125 20.09 10.72 13.81
CA LYS A 125 19.59 12.08 13.53
C LYS A 125 18.31 12.37 14.34
N CYS A 126 17.37 11.42 14.36
CA CYS A 126 16.13 11.54 15.10
C CYS A 126 16.36 11.60 16.62
N GLU A 127 17.26 10.77 17.15
CA GLU A 127 17.68 10.81 18.56
C GLU A 127 18.27 12.17 18.93
N ASN A 128 19.17 12.73 18.11
CA ASN A 128 19.76 14.03 18.34
C ASN A 128 18.72 15.16 18.34
N ILE A 129 17.78 15.13 17.39
CA ILE A 129 16.66 16.08 17.35
C ILE A 129 15.85 15.97 18.63
N CYS A 130 15.49 14.75 19.02
CA CYS A 130 14.73 14.52 20.24
C CYS A 130 15.46 15.05 21.48
N LYS A 131 16.77 14.78 21.61
CA LYS A 131 17.58 15.26 22.73
C LYS A 131 17.67 16.78 22.80
N LYS A 132 17.74 17.44 21.65
CA LYS A 132 17.74 18.91 21.60
C LYS A 132 16.43 19.52 22.14
N HIS A 133 15.29 18.86 21.93
CA HIS A 133 13.99 19.37 22.35
C HIS A 133 13.58 18.90 23.76
N ASN A 134 13.94 17.68 24.16
CA ASN A 134 13.45 17.04 25.39
C ASN A 134 14.56 16.70 26.40
N LYS A 135 15.81 17.13 26.16
CA LYS A 135 17.00 16.69 26.91
C LYS A 135 17.08 15.15 26.88
N ASP A 136 17.31 14.50 28.01
CA ASP A 136 17.41 13.02 28.05
C ASP A 136 16.05 12.31 28.09
N ASN A 137 14.94 13.05 28.25
CA ASN A 137 13.58 12.49 28.33
C ASN A 137 12.95 12.30 26.94
N CYS A 138 13.58 11.46 26.12
CA CYS A 138 13.08 11.18 24.78
C CYS A 138 11.96 10.14 24.76
N PRO A 139 10.77 10.45 24.20
CA PRO A 139 9.73 9.45 24.05
C PRO A 139 10.10 8.43 22.97
N THR A 140 9.57 7.22 23.10
CA THR A 140 9.73 6.13 22.12
C THR A 140 9.23 6.53 20.73
N LYS A 141 8.16 7.33 20.67
CA LYS A 141 7.60 7.91 19.46
C LYS A 141 7.61 9.44 19.57
N THR A 142 8.17 10.12 18.58
CA THR A 142 8.24 11.58 18.52
C THR A 142 7.84 12.11 17.15
N SER A 143 6.99 13.15 17.12
CA SER A 143 6.63 13.87 15.88
C SER A 143 7.76 14.73 15.34
N GLN A 144 8.78 15.03 16.16
CA GLN A 144 9.91 15.91 15.83
C GLN A 144 10.76 15.36 14.67
N CYS A 145 10.66 14.06 14.39
CA CYS A 145 11.40 13.39 13.33
C CYS A 145 10.66 13.29 12.00
N ARG A 146 9.43 13.82 11.88
CA ARG A 146 8.64 13.76 10.63
C ARG A 146 9.38 14.34 9.43
N LYS A 147 10.17 15.40 9.63
CA LYS A 147 10.99 16.02 8.57
C LYS A 147 12.13 15.14 8.04
N LEU A 148 12.42 14.04 8.72
CA LEU A 148 13.46 13.09 8.31
C LEU A 148 12.91 11.95 7.45
N ILE A 149 11.59 11.89 7.25
CA ILE A 149 10.94 10.75 6.60
C ILE A 149 11.39 10.67 5.14
N PRO A 150 12.02 9.54 4.72
CA PRO A 150 12.50 9.39 3.35
C PRO A 150 11.41 9.46 2.30
N GLN A 151 11.75 10.03 1.14
CA GLN A 151 10.83 10.23 0.02
C GLN A 151 11.44 9.68 -1.28
N PRO A 152 10.68 8.94 -2.10
CA PRO A 152 11.13 8.54 -3.42
C PRO A 152 11.55 9.74 -4.28
N GLY A 153 12.67 9.59 -4.98
CA GLY A 153 13.24 10.56 -5.91
C GLY A 153 14.23 11.54 -5.28
N ASP A 154 14.34 11.58 -3.95
CA ASP A 154 15.24 12.53 -3.27
C ASP A 154 16.71 12.24 -3.59
N ILE A 155 17.10 10.97 -3.76
CA ILE A 155 18.48 10.61 -4.12
C ILE A 155 18.80 10.99 -5.57
N SER A 156 17.92 10.62 -6.50
CA SER A 156 18.06 11.00 -7.91
C SER A 156 18.17 12.52 -8.07
N LEU A 157 17.31 13.27 -7.38
CA LEU A 157 17.32 14.73 -7.42
C LEU A 157 18.60 15.32 -6.83
N LEU A 158 19.04 14.83 -5.66
CA LEU A 158 20.30 15.27 -5.06
C LEU A 158 21.51 14.96 -5.93
N ASN A 159 21.55 13.80 -6.58
CA ASN A 159 22.65 13.44 -7.48
C ASN A 159 22.67 14.33 -8.73
N LYS A 160 21.50 14.72 -9.23
CA LYS A 160 21.37 15.54 -10.43
C LYS A 160 21.61 17.04 -10.16
N GLU A 161 21.14 17.55 -9.03
CA GLU A 161 21.04 19.00 -8.78
C GLU A 161 21.78 19.46 -7.52
N GLY A 162 22.30 18.53 -6.71
CA GLY A 162 23.02 18.83 -5.46
C GLY A 162 22.15 19.34 -4.31
N ASN A 163 20.83 19.49 -4.51
CA ASN A 163 19.88 19.98 -3.52
C ASN A 163 18.45 19.46 -3.82
N LEU A 164 17.48 19.74 -2.93
CA LEU A 164 16.08 19.30 -3.06
C LEU A 164 15.12 20.45 -3.40
N ASN A 165 15.61 21.59 -3.91
CA ASN A 165 14.77 22.78 -4.11
C ASN A 165 13.69 22.58 -5.17
N ASN A 166 13.95 21.72 -6.17
CA ASN A 166 13.02 21.43 -7.26
C ASN A 166 12.18 20.15 -7.02
N LYS A 167 12.02 19.76 -5.76
CA LYS A 167 11.22 18.59 -5.40
C LYS A 167 9.75 18.77 -5.79
N THR A 168 9.21 17.79 -6.51
CA THR A 168 7.80 17.76 -6.94
C THR A 168 6.99 16.86 -6.01
N PHE A 169 5.77 17.30 -5.68
CA PHE A 169 4.80 16.55 -4.86
C PHE A 169 3.65 16.00 -5.71
N ASN A 170 3.95 15.64 -6.97
CA ASN A 170 2.98 14.98 -7.83
C ASN A 170 2.98 13.48 -7.55
N TYR A 171 1.86 12.96 -7.06
CA TYR A 171 1.74 11.58 -6.57
C TYR A 171 0.92 10.69 -7.51
N THR A 172 1.23 10.72 -8.81
CA THR A 172 0.68 9.74 -9.75
C THR A 172 1.52 8.47 -9.76
N CYS A 173 0.94 7.35 -10.20
CA CYS A 173 1.70 6.10 -10.33
C CYS A 173 2.92 6.24 -11.23
N ASP A 174 2.80 6.91 -12.38
CA ASP A 174 3.90 7.09 -13.34
C ASP A 174 5.06 7.89 -12.72
N GLU A 175 4.75 9.00 -12.04
CA GLU A 175 5.76 9.86 -11.41
C GLU A 175 6.46 9.16 -10.24
N MET A 176 5.67 8.52 -9.36
CA MET A 176 6.23 7.82 -8.20
C MET A 176 7.02 6.58 -8.60
N GLU A 177 6.58 5.88 -9.65
CA GLU A 177 7.31 4.74 -10.22
C GLU A 177 8.65 5.18 -10.80
N LYS A 178 8.66 6.28 -11.54
CA LYS A 178 9.90 6.86 -12.05
C LYS A 178 10.85 7.21 -10.91
N LYS A 179 10.36 7.86 -9.84
CA LYS A 179 11.15 8.24 -8.67
C LYS A 179 11.79 7.04 -7.96
N ILE A 180 11.03 5.97 -7.70
CA ILE A 180 11.59 4.77 -7.05
C ILE A 180 12.64 4.08 -7.93
N MET A 181 12.43 4.06 -9.25
CA MET A 181 13.35 3.40 -10.20
C MET A 181 14.61 4.23 -10.44
N ASP A 182 14.50 5.56 -10.48
CA ASP A 182 15.66 6.44 -10.62
C ASP A 182 16.56 6.37 -9.37
N ASP A 183 15.97 6.32 -8.16
CA ASP A 183 16.73 6.11 -6.92
C ASP A 183 17.34 4.71 -6.85
N ASN A 184 16.64 3.71 -7.41
CA ASN A 184 16.98 2.29 -7.30
C ASN A 184 16.83 1.55 -8.64
N PRO A 185 17.76 1.72 -9.61
CA PRO A 185 17.66 1.10 -10.95
C PRO A 185 17.68 -0.44 -10.96
N ILE A 186 18.04 -1.04 -9.82
CA ILE A 186 18.04 -2.49 -9.59
C ILE A 186 16.64 -3.07 -9.32
N ILE A 187 15.67 -2.23 -8.99
CA ILE A 187 14.25 -2.60 -8.83
C ILE A 187 13.62 -2.72 -10.21
N TYR A 188 12.74 -3.72 -10.38
CA TYR A 188 12.02 -3.93 -11.64
C TYR A 188 10.58 -4.36 -11.38
N LYS A 189 9.67 -4.09 -12.32
CA LYS A 189 8.26 -4.52 -12.21
C LYS A 189 8.09 -6.01 -12.47
N GLU A 190 7.12 -6.61 -11.80
CA GLU A 190 6.70 -7.98 -12.08
C GLU A 190 5.21 -8.15 -11.77
N GLN A 191 4.58 -9.21 -12.26
CA GLN A 191 3.21 -9.57 -11.91
C GLN A 191 3.13 -10.23 -10.52
N LEU A 192 2.00 -10.11 -9.82
CA LEU A 192 1.76 -10.80 -8.55
C LEU A 192 2.10 -12.28 -8.62
N THR A 193 1.71 -12.91 -9.73
CA THR A 193 1.72 -14.35 -9.97
C THR A 193 2.98 -14.85 -10.68
N LYS A 194 4.02 -14.03 -10.69
CA LYS A 194 5.37 -14.42 -11.06
C LYS A 194 6.30 -14.24 -9.87
N LYS A 195 7.20 -15.20 -9.66
CA LYS A 195 8.21 -15.10 -8.59
C LYS A 195 9.26 -14.08 -9.00
N CYS A 196 9.70 -13.26 -8.04
CA CYS A 196 10.93 -12.49 -8.22
C CYS A 196 12.14 -13.44 -8.34
N LYS A 197 13.24 -12.96 -8.91
CA LYS A 197 14.50 -13.71 -8.96
C LYS A 197 15.04 -13.95 -7.55
N LYS A 198 15.91 -14.95 -7.37
CA LYS A 198 16.52 -15.26 -6.07
C LYS A 198 17.21 -14.01 -5.50
N GLY A 199 17.06 -13.79 -4.20
CA GLY A 199 17.59 -12.60 -3.52
C GLY A 199 16.72 -11.36 -3.66
N TYR A 200 15.55 -11.47 -4.30
CA TYR A 200 14.57 -10.39 -4.44
C TYR A 200 13.22 -10.84 -3.88
N TYR A 201 12.48 -9.91 -3.29
CA TYR A 201 11.11 -10.11 -2.80
C TYR A 201 10.15 -9.12 -3.47
N LYS A 202 8.84 -9.35 -3.34
CA LYS A 202 7.84 -8.48 -3.95
C LYS A 202 7.43 -7.35 -3.01
N GLY A 203 7.30 -6.15 -3.55
CA GLY A 203 6.65 -5.00 -2.94
C GLY A 203 5.58 -4.45 -3.87
N SER A 204 4.81 -3.49 -3.39
CA SER A 204 3.73 -2.86 -4.15
C SER A 204 3.58 -1.40 -3.77
N MET A 205 3.12 -0.60 -4.73
CA MET A 205 2.83 0.82 -4.53
C MET A 205 1.38 1.11 -4.93
N VAL A 206 0.75 1.99 -4.16
CA VAL A 206 -0.56 2.57 -4.43
C VAL A 206 -0.47 4.08 -4.27
N ALA A 207 -1.38 4.79 -4.93
CA ALA A 207 -1.47 6.23 -4.84
C ALA A 207 -2.89 6.66 -4.48
N ASP A 208 -2.97 7.74 -3.71
CA ASP A 208 -4.14 8.61 -3.62
C ASP A 208 -3.83 9.80 -4.54
N PRO A 209 -4.30 9.79 -5.79
CA PRO A 209 -3.79 10.67 -6.83
C PRO A 209 -3.87 12.14 -6.45
N GLY A 210 -2.73 12.82 -6.47
CA GLY A 210 -2.62 14.24 -6.10
C GLY A 210 -2.51 14.51 -4.60
N ASN A 211 -2.72 13.51 -3.75
CA ASN A 211 -2.64 13.65 -2.29
C ASN A 211 -1.39 12.97 -1.70
N THR A 212 -1.27 11.65 -1.89
CA THR A 212 -0.19 10.88 -1.26
C THR A 212 0.05 9.53 -1.94
N PHE A 213 1.04 8.79 -1.46
CA PHE A 213 1.38 7.45 -1.93
C PHE A 213 1.56 6.51 -0.73
N HIS A 214 1.54 5.21 -1.00
CA HIS A 214 1.80 4.22 0.02
C HIS A 214 2.39 2.93 -0.53
N PHE A 215 3.16 2.24 0.31
CA PHE A 215 3.87 1.04 -0.07
C PHE A 215 3.59 -0.15 0.84
N TYR A 216 3.67 -1.35 0.25
CA TYR A 216 3.47 -2.64 0.90
C TYR A 216 4.63 -3.58 0.58
N ARG A 217 4.87 -4.54 1.47
CA ARG A 217 5.87 -5.60 1.32
C ARG A 217 5.25 -6.98 1.45
N GLN A 218 5.62 -7.90 0.57
CA GLN A 218 5.19 -9.30 0.63
C GLN A 218 5.89 -10.03 1.79
N ASN A 219 5.11 -10.81 2.55
CA ASN A 219 5.56 -11.68 3.63
C ASN A 219 5.88 -13.08 3.10
N LYS A 220 6.70 -13.85 3.85
CA LYS A 220 7.10 -15.23 3.51
C LYS A 220 5.93 -16.20 3.33
N ASP A 221 4.80 -15.95 3.98
CA ASP A 221 3.60 -16.78 3.90
C ASP A 221 2.69 -16.43 2.70
N GLY A 222 3.07 -15.42 1.90
CA GLY A 222 2.34 -14.94 0.73
C GLY A 222 1.36 -13.81 1.02
N THR A 223 1.13 -13.45 2.29
CA THR A 223 0.38 -12.24 2.69
C THR A 223 1.26 -11.00 2.56
N TRP A 224 0.75 -9.84 2.95
CA TRP A 224 1.44 -8.57 2.84
C TRP A 224 1.37 -7.78 4.14
N SER A 225 2.30 -6.85 4.30
CA SER A 225 2.37 -5.93 5.41
C SER A 225 2.75 -4.54 4.92
N HIS A 226 2.53 -3.54 5.76
CA HIS A 226 2.91 -2.16 5.51
C HIS A 226 3.25 -1.42 6.80
N LYS A 227 3.76 -0.20 6.63
CA LYS A 227 4.00 0.75 7.71
C LYS A 227 3.20 2.03 7.45
N PRO A 228 2.05 2.26 8.11
CA PRO A 228 1.25 3.46 7.90
C PRO A 228 1.95 4.69 8.50
N GLY A 229 2.66 5.47 7.66
CA GLY A 229 3.44 6.62 8.11
C GLY A 229 4.40 6.29 9.25
N THR A 230 4.20 6.92 10.41
CA THR A 230 5.01 6.72 11.64
C THR A 230 4.37 5.78 12.66
N LEU A 231 3.39 4.98 12.25
CA LEU A 231 2.77 3.93 13.07
C LEU A 231 3.60 2.63 13.03
N PRO A 232 3.40 1.70 13.98
CA PRO A 232 3.97 0.36 13.89
C PRO A 232 3.63 -0.33 12.56
N ILE A 233 4.46 -1.29 12.15
CA ILE A 233 4.14 -2.13 11.01
C ILE A 233 2.88 -2.95 11.33
N THR A 234 2.10 -3.28 10.31
CA THR A 234 0.89 -4.10 10.45
C THR A 234 0.67 -4.96 9.20
N GLN A 235 -0.11 -6.02 9.37
CA GLN A 235 -0.58 -6.91 8.30
C GLN A 235 -2.06 -6.69 7.96
N LEU A 236 -2.68 -5.66 8.54
CA LEU A 236 -4.11 -5.39 8.44
C LEU A 236 -4.39 -4.24 7.47
N ASP A 237 -5.46 -4.37 6.70
CA ASP A 237 -5.98 -3.34 5.81
C ASP A 237 -6.87 -2.33 6.57
N ALA A 238 -7.48 -1.37 5.86
CA ALA A 238 -8.33 -0.36 6.49
C ALA A 238 -9.63 -0.92 7.13
N ASP A 239 -9.98 -2.18 6.84
CA ASP A 239 -11.11 -2.90 7.47
C ASP A 239 -10.65 -3.79 8.65
N ASP A 240 -9.42 -3.67 9.14
CA ASP A 240 -8.79 -4.58 10.11
C ASP A 240 -8.71 -6.05 9.63
N LEU A 241 -8.66 -6.27 8.31
CA LEU A 241 -8.54 -7.61 7.73
C LEU A 241 -7.12 -7.89 7.22
N PRO A 242 -6.66 -9.16 7.23
CA PRO A 242 -5.35 -9.50 6.68
C PRO A 242 -5.18 -9.06 5.22
N ILE A 243 -4.05 -8.42 4.92
CA ILE A 243 -3.73 -7.98 3.55
C ILE A 243 -3.26 -9.20 2.73
N TYR A 244 -4.18 -9.77 1.96
CA TYR A 244 -3.86 -10.86 1.03
C TYR A 244 -3.11 -10.39 -0.20
N THR A 245 -3.56 -9.28 -0.80
CA THR A 245 -2.80 -8.52 -1.78
C THR A 245 -3.15 -7.04 -1.60
N PRO A 246 -2.22 -6.11 -1.84
CA PRO A 246 -2.52 -4.67 -1.83
C PRO A 246 -3.58 -4.28 -2.86
N PHE A 247 -3.70 -5.04 -3.95
CA PHE A 247 -4.71 -4.82 -4.97
C PHE A 247 -6.14 -5.06 -4.46
N THR A 248 -6.37 -6.14 -3.70
CA THR A 248 -7.72 -6.52 -3.22
C THR A 248 -8.06 -6.02 -1.81
N ALA A 249 -7.07 -5.49 -1.08
CA ALA A 249 -7.24 -4.92 0.25
C ALA A 249 -8.02 -3.60 0.23
N ASN A 250 -8.74 -3.32 1.32
CA ASN A 250 -9.33 -2.00 1.53
C ASN A 250 -8.23 -0.98 1.85
N LYS A 251 -8.23 0.13 1.12
CA LYS A 251 -7.22 1.19 1.19
C LYS A 251 -7.84 2.57 1.45
N ASP A 252 -9.10 2.57 1.83
CA ASP A 252 -9.85 3.74 2.24
C ASP A 252 -9.68 3.91 3.74
N TYR A 253 -8.74 4.76 4.14
CA TYR A 253 -8.42 5.08 5.53
C TYR A 253 -9.13 6.35 6.00
N SER A 254 -10.13 6.83 5.24
CA SER A 254 -10.93 7.98 5.64
C SER A 254 -11.75 7.68 6.88
N THR A 255 -11.84 8.65 7.79
CA THR A 255 -12.70 8.60 8.97
C THR A 255 -13.69 9.77 8.93
N PRO A 256 -14.89 9.61 9.52
CA PRO A 256 -15.89 10.68 9.52
C PRO A 256 -15.35 11.96 10.19
N GLY A 257 -15.30 13.05 9.42
CA GLY A 257 -14.82 14.35 9.89
C GLY A 257 -13.33 14.63 9.61
N ASP A 258 -12.65 13.78 8.85
CA ASP A 258 -11.27 14.06 8.41
C ASP A 258 -11.21 15.25 7.46
N ASP A 259 -10.29 16.18 7.76
CA ASP A 259 -9.96 17.31 6.90
C ASP A 259 -9.18 16.89 5.64
N ASP A 260 -8.50 15.75 5.69
CA ASP A 260 -7.70 15.17 4.61
C ASP A 260 -7.89 13.64 4.55
N PRO A 261 -9.03 13.16 4.01
CA PRO A 261 -9.32 11.75 3.94
C PRO A 261 -8.40 11.05 2.94
N ILE A 262 -7.69 10.02 3.40
CA ILE A 262 -6.76 9.28 2.54
C ILE A 262 -7.44 8.03 1.97
N ASN A 263 -7.53 7.96 0.65
CA ASN A 263 -8.04 6.77 -0.04
C ASN A 263 -7.18 6.42 -1.26
N TYR A 264 -6.40 5.35 -1.16
CA TYR A 264 -5.52 4.94 -2.25
C TYR A 264 -6.30 4.20 -3.33
N THR A 265 -6.87 4.96 -4.27
CA THR A 265 -7.69 4.45 -5.38
C THR A 265 -6.85 3.88 -6.54
N ASP A 266 -5.63 4.38 -6.72
CA ASP A 266 -4.74 3.96 -7.80
C ASP A 266 -3.79 2.85 -7.35
N PHE A 267 -3.80 1.73 -8.10
CA PHE A 267 -2.84 0.65 -7.91
C PHE A 267 -1.72 0.75 -8.95
N CYS A 268 -0.50 1.01 -8.50
CA CYS A 268 0.60 1.35 -9.40
C CYS A 268 1.40 0.14 -9.91
N GLY A 269 1.37 -0.95 -9.13
CA GLY A 269 1.96 -2.22 -9.57
C GLY A 269 2.64 -2.99 -8.45
N TYR A 270 3.31 -4.06 -8.89
CA TYR A 270 4.22 -4.83 -8.07
C TYR A 270 5.65 -4.71 -8.59
N TYR A 271 6.59 -4.72 -7.65
CA TYR A 271 8.00 -4.51 -7.88
C TYR A 271 8.80 -5.61 -7.19
N CYS A 272 9.88 -6.04 -7.82
CA CYS A 272 10.86 -6.93 -7.21
C CYS A 272 12.01 -6.09 -6.63
N ILE A 273 12.15 -6.12 -5.31
CA ILE A 273 13.15 -5.38 -4.53
C ILE A 273 14.23 -6.36 -4.07
N PRO A 274 15.53 -6.03 -4.19
CA PRO A 274 16.58 -6.88 -3.65
C PRO A 274 16.52 -6.91 -2.13
N THR A 275 16.89 -8.04 -1.53
CA THR A 275 17.21 -8.06 -0.11
C THR A 275 18.48 -7.23 0.14
N ASN A 276 18.61 -6.69 1.34
CA ASN A 276 19.81 -5.96 1.77
C ASN A 276 21.11 -6.78 1.72
N SER A 277 21.00 -8.12 1.65
CA SER A 277 22.13 -9.03 1.43
C SER A 277 22.54 -9.18 -0.03
N THR A 278 21.62 -8.88 -0.96
CA THR A 278 21.82 -9.00 -2.41
C THR A 278 22.30 -7.69 -3.01
N ALA A 279 21.67 -6.57 -2.65
CA ALA A 279 22.09 -5.24 -3.06
C ALA A 279 21.54 -4.21 -2.08
N LYS A 280 22.24 -3.08 -1.93
CA LYS A 280 21.74 -1.95 -1.14
C LYS A 280 20.75 -1.13 -1.97
N THR A 281 19.69 -0.70 -1.32
CA THR A 281 18.75 0.28 -1.84
C THR A 281 19.00 1.66 -1.22
N ASN A 282 18.42 2.66 -1.86
CA ASN A 282 18.50 4.06 -1.54
C ASN A 282 17.12 4.54 -1.10
N ALA A 283 16.97 4.77 0.20
CA ALA A 283 15.87 5.51 0.80
C ALA A 283 16.48 6.73 1.48
N ASN A 284 16.19 7.95 1.01
CA ASN A 284 16.69 9.19 1.63
C ASN A 284 15.55 10.11 2.00
#